data_AF-A0A833ANX1-F1
#
_entry.id   AF-A0A833ANX1-F1
#
_cell.length_a   1.000
_cell.length_b   1.000
_cell.length_c   1.000
_cell.angle_alpha   90.00
_cell.angle_beta   90.00
_cell.angle_gamma   90.00
#
_symmetry.space_group_name_H-M   'P 1'
#
loop_
_entity.id
_entity.type
_entity.pdbx_description
1 polymer ?
#
loop_
_entity_poly.entity_id
_entity_poly.type
_entity_poly.pdbx_seq_one_letter_code
_entity_poly.pdbx_strand_id
1 'polypeptide(L)'
;MIKVLFDLKKEYYFNSLYPLYRELAKDPNYDLWINIGKDQKRFLGIFLISEKGRIAARLEEEGYKLTDDTSGFDLVVCGDALKNPEKYGDVVRVHLDHGVGIKTLRIRNIVRQKDFRYNVFLEGQYWFDYIKSLNWEDKADFHITGIPKLDPFFWDGFYVNAALKKQMHLHPEKKTVLFAPSYRPSCITYIKERVVELIPKYNLIIKLHPYSWAGKYAPHSQHRFYEKLAA
;
A
#
# COMPACT_ATOMS: atom_id res chain seq x y z
N MET A 1 9.64 4.35 27.53
CA MET A 1 8.60 4.21 26.51
C MET A 1 9.27 4.41 25.17
N ILE A 2 9.22 3.41 24.28
CA ILE A 2 9.87 3.41 22.97
C ILE A 2 8.97 4.18 22.01
N LYS A 3 9.45 5.30 21.46
CA LYS A 3 8.72 6.12 20.50
C LYS A 3 8.89 5.55 19.10
N VAL A 4 7.76 5.20 18.47
CA VAL A 4 7.73 4.60 17.13
C VAL A 4 7.00 5.51 16.17
N LEU A 5 7.65 5.86 15.07
CA LEU A 5 7.03 6.61 13.97
C LEU A 5 6.67 5.69 12.82
N PHE A 6 5.40 5.68 12.42
CA PHE A 6 4.94 5.09 11.18
C PHE A 6 4.92 6.16 10.09
N ASP A 7 5.94 6.16 9.23
CA ASP A 7 6.01 7.08 8.09
C ASP A 7 5.25 6.49 6.90
N LEU A 8 4.08 7.07 6.63
CA LEU A 8 3.22 6.53 5.60
C LEU A 8 3.73 6.87 4.21
N LYS A 9 4.34 8.03 3.95
CA LYS A 9 4.63 8.61 2.62
C LYS A 9 3.41 8.78 1.67
N LYS A 10 2.51 7.81 1.65
CA LYS A 10 1.19 7.72 1.02
C LYS A 10 0.23 6.99 1.95
N GLU A 11 -1.01 7.45 2.03
CA GLU A 11 -2.08 6.89 2.85
C GLU A 11 -2.17 5.36 2.76
N TYR A 12 -2.12 4.81 1.54
CA TYR A 12 -2.29 3.37 1.31
C TYR A 12 -1.14 2.49 1.82
N TYR A 13 0.00 3.08 2.22
CA TYR A 13 1.07 2.31 2.86
C TYR A 13 0.62 1.80 4.22
N PHE A 14 -0.28 2.52 4.91
CA PHE A 14 -0.77 2.13 6.21
C PHE A 14 -1.34 0.71 6.20
N ASN A 15 -2.03 0.28 5.14
CA ASN A 15 -2.53 -1.09 5.02
C ASN A 15 -1.44 -2.17 5.15
N SER A 16 -0.19 -1.85 4.76
CA SER A 16 0.94 -2.79 4.85
C SER A 16 1.66 -2.70 6.19
N LEU A 17 1.57 -1.55 6.85
CA LEU A 17 2.21 -1.29 8.15
C LEU A 17 1.27 -1.58 9.34
N TYR A 18 -0.03 -1.56 9.11
CA TYR A 18 -1.08 -1.69 10.12
C TYR A 18 -0.97 -2.98 10.94
N PRO A 19 -0.62 -4.14 10.36
CA PRO A 19 -0.38 -5.36 11.13
C PRO A 19 0.70 -5.20 12.20
N LEU A 20 1.83 -4.57 11.87
CA LEU A 20 2.86 -4.26 12.87
C LEU A 20 2.35 -3.21 13.87
N TYR A 21 1.68 -2.15 13.40
CA TYR A 21 1.09 -1.13 14.28
C TYR A 21 0.18 -1.77 15.34
N ARG A 22 -0.73 -2.63 14.89
CA ARG A 22 -1.70 -3.31 15.73
C ARG A 22 -1.02 -4.22 16.76
N GLU A 23 0.06 -4.89 16.39
CA GLU A 23 0.81 -5.74 17.32
C GLU A 23 1.54 -4.90 18.37
N LEU A 24 2.25 -3.85 17.96
CA LEU A 24 2.95 -2.95 18.89
C LEU A 24 1.98 -2.22 19.82
N ALA A 25 0.78 -1.88 19.34
CA ALA A 25 -0.25 -1.18 20.13
C ALA A 25 -0.77 -2.01 21.32
N LYS A 26 -0.52 -3.33 21.35
CA LYS A 26 -0.88 -4.20 22.48
C LYS A 26 0.05 -4.02 23.67
N ASP A 27 1.26 -3.50 23.45
CA ASP A 27 2.27 -3.32 24.49
C ASP A 27 2.38 -1.82 24.85
N PRO A 28 2.01 -1.42 26.09
CA PRO A 28 2.03 -0.02 26.52
C PRO A 28 3.45 0.59 26.59
N ASN A 29 4.50 -0.21 26.43
CA ASN A 29 5.86 0.30 26.34
C ASN A 29 6.13 1.05 25.02
N TYR A 30 5.30 0.87 23.99
CA TYR A 30 5.43 1.59 22.72
C TYR A 30 4.49 2.80 22.64
N ASP A 31 5.07 3.96 22.27
CA ASP A 31 4.32 5.18 21.96
C ASP A 31 4.28 5.36 20.44
N LEU A 32 3.13 5.09 19.84
CA LEU A 32 2.98 5.01 18.39
C LEU A 32 2.46 6.32 17.80
N TRP A 33 3.17 6.84 16.81
CA TRP A 33 2.83 8.04 16.07
C TRP A 33 2.79 7.77 14.57
N ILE A 34 1.98 8.53 13.83
CA ILE A 34 1.86 8.43 12.38
C ILE A 34 2.27 9.76 11.74
N ASN A 35 3.16 9.70 10.74
CA ASN A 35 3.43 10.81 9.84
C ASN A 35 2.71 10.59 8.50
N ILE A 36 1.88 11.58 8.11
CA ILE A 36 1.14 11.54 6.86
C ILE A 36 1.96 12.20 5.75
N GLY A 37 2.15 11.46 4.68
CA GLY A 37 2.89 11.95 3.52
C GLY A 37 2.10 12.91 2.62
N LYS A 38 2.61 13.07 1.39
CA LYS A 38 2.10 14.05 0.42
C LYS A 38 1.10 13.41 -0.54
N ASP A 39 -0.01 12.91 -0.02
CA ASP A 39 -1.12 12.47 -0.87
C ASP A 39 -1.76 13.66 -1.57
N GLN A 40 -2.05 13.48 -2.86
CA GLN A 40 -2.59 14.53 -3.71
C GLN A 40 -3.65 13.96 -4.63
N LYS A 41 -4.76 14.68 -4.78
CA LYS A 41 -5.78 14.40 -5.80
C LYS A 41 -5.70 15.43 -6.92
N ARG A 42 -6.11 15.02 -8.13
CA ARG A 42 -6.31 15.96 -9.23
C ARG A 42 -7.70 16.59 -9.11
N PHE A 43 -7.75 17.91 -9.21
CA PHE A 43 -8.96 18.69 -9.32
C PHE A 43 -8.99 19.39 -10.68
N LEU A 44 -10.13 19.30 -11.38
CA LEU A 44 -10.30 19.79 -12.76
C LEU A 44 -9.22 19.30 -13.74
N GLY A 45 -8.65 18.12 -13.50
CA GLY A 45 -7.64 17.49 -14.37
C GLY A 45 -6.21 18.07 -14.28
N ILE A 46 -6.05 19.31 -13.80
CA ILE A 46 -4.76 20.04 -13.81
C ILE A 46 -4.23 20.42 -12.43
N PHE A 47 -5.11 20.72 -11.46
CA PHE A 47 -4.68 21.17 -10.14
C PHE A 47 -4.40 19.99 -9.21
N LEU A 48 -3.30 20.03 -8.47
CA LEU A 48 -3.00 19.06 -7.42
C LEU A 48 -3.41 19.64 -6.08
N ILE A 49 -4.42 19.03 -5.46
CA ILE A 49 -4.89 19.39 -4.12
C ILE A 49 -4.32 18.40 -3.13
N SER A 50 -3.76 18.90 -2.03
CA SER A 50 -3.28 18.08 -0.92
C SER A 50 -4.45 17.37 -0.24
N GLU A 51 -4.30 16.07 0.02
CA GLU A 51 -5.27 15.27 0.77
C GLU A 51 -4.90 15.12 2.24
N LYS A 52 -3.76 15.69 2.66
CA LYS A 52 -3.21 15.50 4.02
C LYS A 52 -4.20 15.82 5.13
N GLY A 53 -4.92 16.95 5.04
CA GLY A 53 -5.89 17.36 6.06
C GLY A 53 -7.09 16.41 6.17
N ARG A 54 -7.60 15.91 5.03
CA ARG A 54 -8.68 14.90 5.02
C ARG A 54 -8.22 13.59 5.66
N ILE A 55 -7.00 13.16 5.35
CA ILE A 55 -6.42 11.94 5.91
C ILE A 55 -6.19 12.09 7.41
N ALA A 56 -5.67 13.25 7.84
CA ALA A 56 -5.42 13.55 9.25
C ALA A 56 -6.70 13.47 10.08
N ALA A 57 -7.75 14.20 9.66
CA ALA A 57 -9.03 14.21 10.34
C ALA A 57 -9.62 12.79 10.52
N ARG A 58 -9.53 11.95 9.48
CA ARG A 58 -10.02 10.56 9.56
C ARG A 58 -9.18 9.73 10.54
N LEU A 59 -7.86 9.82 10.49
CA LEU A 59 -6.99 9.05 11.37
C LEU A 59 -7.13 9.50 12.84
N GLU A 60 -7.33 10.79 13.10
CA GLU A 60 -7.60 11.30 14.45
C GLU A 60 -8.95 10.80 14.97
N GLU A 61 -9.99 10.77 14.13
CA GLU A 61 -11.30 10.19 14.47
C GLU A 61 -11.20 8.68 14.77
N GLU A 62 -10.32 7.97 14.06
CA GLU A 62 -9.99 6.56 14.31
C GLU A 62 -9.08 6.36 15.55
N GLY A 63 -8.65 7.44 16.21
CA GLY A 63 -7.90 7.42 17.47
C GLY A 63 -6.37 7.38 17.34
N TYR A 64 -5.81 7.63 16.14
CA TYR A 64 -4.37 7.60 15.93
C TYR A 64 -3.69 8.92 16.32
N LYS A 65 -2.50 8.83 16.94
CA LYS A 65 -1.64 9.99 17.21
C LYS A 65 -0.90 10.40 15.94
N LEU A 66 -1.00 11.67 15.56
CA LEU A 66 -0.36 12.22 14.37
C LEU A 66 0.76 13.18 14.74
N THR A 67 1.80 13.23 13.92
CA THR A 67 2.86 14.24 14.04
C THR A 67 3.48 14.59 12.69
N ASP A 68 3.99 15.82 12.60
CA ASP A 68 4.82 16.29 11.50
C ASP A 68 6.32 16.22 11.80
N ASP A 69 6.68 15.98 13.07
CA ASP A 69 8.06 15.78 13.48
C ASP A 69 8.56 14.40 13.04
N THR A 70 9.78 14.36 12.52
CA THR A 70 10.42 13.12 12.04
C THR A 70 11.59 12.67 12.92
N SER A 71 12.07 13.54 13.82
CA SER A 71 13.17 13.28 14.76
C SER A 71 12.67 12.99 16.17
N GLY A 72 13.55 12.47 17.03
CA GLY A 72 13.22 12.18 18.44
C GLY A 72 12.37 10.92 18.62
N PHE A 73 12.49 9.98 17.68
CA PHE A 73 11.91 8.64 17.72
C PHE A 73 13.03 7.61 17.87
N ASP A 74 12.74 6.50 18.56
CA ASP A 74 13.67 5.39 18.69
C ASP A 74 13.62 4.46 17.47
N LEU A 75 12.43 4.39 16.84
CA LEU A 75 12.13 3.54 15.70
C LEU A 75 11.31 4.31 14.66
N VAL A 76 11.64 4.12 13.38
CA VAL A 76 10.79 4.53 12.26
C VAL A 76 10.48 3.32 11.38
N VAL A 77 9.19 3.11 11.11
CA VAL A 77 8.64 2.06 10.25
C VAL A 77 8.15 2.70 8.96
N CYS A 78 8.64 2.25 7.81
CA CYS A 78 8.31 2.83 6.52
C CYS A 78 8.00 1.78 5.45
N GLY A 79 7.09 2.14 4.53
CA GLY A 79 6.68 1.29 3.40
C GLY A 79 7.60 1.31 2.18
N ASP A 80 8.48 2.31 2.11
CA ASP A 80 9.48 2.52 1.06
C ASP A 80 10.68 3.21 1.72
N ALA A 81 11.83 3.30 1.03
CA ALA A 81 12.98 4.04 1.53
C ALA A 81 12.59 5.46 1.94
N LEU A 82 13.05 5.90 3.12
CA LEU A 82 12.74 7.22 3.66
C LEU A 82 13.25 8.30 2.71
N LYS A 83 12.43 9.33 2.51
CA LYS A 83 12.87 10.51 1.77
C LYS A 83 13.66 11.39 2.73
N ASN A 84 14.88 11.78 2.37
CA ASN A 84 15.72 12.64 3.21
C ASN A 84 15.96 11.99 4.60
N PRO A 85 16.57 10.79 4.64
CA PRO A 85 16.75 9.99 5.86
C PRO A 85 17.51 10.69 6.99
N GLU A 86 18.24 11.77 6.68
CA GLU A 86 18.94 12.62 7.65
C GLU A 86 17.99 13.31 8.64
N LYS A 87 16.74 13.59 8.23
CA LYS A 87 15.75 14.30 9.06
C LYS A 87 15.28 13.49 10.26
N TYR A 88 15.42 12.17 10.20
CA TYR A 88 14.98 11.27 11.25
C TYR A 88 16.03 11.13 12.36
N GLY A 89 17.24 11.64 12.16
CA GLY A 89 18.33 11.56 13.13
C GLY A 89 18.91 10.15 13.28
N ASP A 90 19.48 9.88 14.45
CA ASP A 90 19.88 8.52 14.83
C ASP A 90 18.64 7.76 15.30
N VAL A 91 18.23 6.77 14.51
CA VAL A 91 16.97 6.05 14.68
C VAL A 91 17.09 4.66 14.07
N VAL A 92 16.45 3.67 14.67
CA VAL A 92 16.30 2.36 14.04
C VAL A 92 15.35 2.49 12.86
N ARG A 93 15.82 2.12 11.66
CA ARG A 93 15.02 2.22 10.43
C ARG A 93 14.50 0.84 10.06
N VAL A 94 13.19 0.67 10.03
CA VAL A 94 12.51 -0.57 9.65
C VAL A 94 11.74 -0.37 8.35
N HIS A 95 12.11 -1.13 7.34
CA HIS A 95 11.42 -1.15 6.05
C HIS A 95 10.52 -2.39 5.95
N LEU A 96 9.21 -2.17 5.98
CA LEU A 96 8.18 -3.17 5.72
C LEU A 96 7.51 -2.85 4.39
N ASP A 97 7.85 -3.57 3.32
CA ASP A 97 7.41 -3.21 1.98
C ASP A 97 5.90 -2.94 1.85
N HIS A 98 5.53 -1.93 1.06
CA HIS A 98 4.14 -1.58 0.78
C HIS A 98 3.41 -2.53 -0.21
N GLY A 99 4.07 -3.61 -0.62
CA GLY A 99 3.54 -4.65 -1.49
C GLY A 99 3.78 -4.39 -2.97
N VAL A 100 5.01 -4.02 -3.36
CA VAL A 100 5.38 -3.82 -4.78
C VAL A 100 5.76 -5.12 -5.49
N GLY A 101 5.76 -6.26 -4.79
CA GLY A 101 6.11 -7.56 -5.34
C GLY A 101 7.60 -7.60 -5.69
N ILE A 102 7.94 -8.02 -6.91
CA ILE A 102 9.34 -8.24 -7.37
C ILE A 102 10.07 -6.97 -7.86
N LYS A 103 9.57 -5.76 -7.54
CA LYS A 103 10.19 -4.51 -8.04
C LYS A 103 11.45 -4.16 -7.24
N THR A 104 12.58 -4.11 -7.92
CA THR A 104 13.90 -3.85 -7.32
C THR A 104 14.11 -2.40 -6.87
N LEU A 105 13.24 -1.48 -7.31
CA LEU A 105 13.39 -0.04 -7.03
C LEU A 105 13.47 0.28 -5.53
N ARG A 106 12.72 -0.43 -4.68
CA ARG A 106 12.72 -0.22 -3.22
C ARG A 106 14.11 -0.48 -2.62
N ILE A 107 14.74 -1.60 -3.00
CA ILE A 107 16.06 -2.01 -2.51
C ILE A 107 17.11 -1.08 -3.09
N ARG A 108 16.99 -0.71 -4.37
CA ARG A 108 17.89 0.26 -5.01
C ARG A 108 17.90 1.61 -4.29
N ASN A 109 16.76 2.07 -3.78
CA ASN A 109 16.69 3.32 -3.04
C ASN A 109 17.40 3.21 -1.69
N ILE A 110 17.25 2.08 -0.98
CA ILE A 110 17.99 1.80 0.27
C ILE A 110 19.50 1.75 -0.01
N VAL A 111 19.93 0.97 -1.01
CA VAL A 111 21.35 0.82 -1.39
C VAL A 111 22.01 2.15 -1.76
N ARG A 112 21.25 3.11 -2.28
CA ARG A 112 21.74 4.46 -2.60
C ARG A 112 21.99 5.32 -1.36
N GLN A 113 21.36 5.02 -0.23
CA GLN A 113 21.48 5.75 1.04
C GLN A 113 22.61 5.15 1.89
N LYS A 114 23.85 5.20 1.39
CA LYS A 114 25.00 4.47 1.94
C LYS A 114 25.30 4.75 3.42
N ASP A 115 24.96 5.95 3.89
CA ASP A 115 25.21 6.39 5.27
C ASP A 115 24.10 5.95 6.24
N PHE A 116 23.05 5.28 5.74
CA PHE A 116 21.88 4.90 6.52
C PHE A 116 21.66 3.40 6.42
N ARG A 117 21.74 2.70 7.56
CA ARG A 117 21.46 1.27 7.64
C ARG A 117 19.99 1.03 7.97
N TYR A 118 19.38 0.07 7.28
CA TYR A 118 17.98 -0.32 7.43
C TYR A 118 17.87 -1.77 7.87
N ASN A 119 16.88 -2.08 8.69
CA ASN A 119 16.34 -3.42 8.87
C ASN A 119 15.24 -3.63 7.84
N VAL A 120 15.47 -4.51 6.86
CA VAL A 120 14.60 -4.72 5.70
C VAL A 120 13.96 -6.10 5.82
N PHE A 121 12.64 -6.12 5.97
CA PHE A 121 11.87 -7.35 6.08
C PHE A 121 11.35 -7.76 4.70
N LEU A 122 11.74 -8.95 4.27
CA LEU A 122 11.51 -9.53 2.96
C LEU A 122 10.39 -10.57 3.00
N GLU A 123 9.71 -10.67 1.87
CA GLU A 123 8.56 -11.55 1.69
C GLU A 123 8.93 -13.04 1.65
N GLY A 124 10.18 -13.37 1.30
CA GLY A 124 10.60 -14.75 1.15
C GLY A 124 12.03 -14.92 0.62
N GLN A 125 12.48 -16.17 0.60
CA GLN A 125 13.84 -16.55 0.22
C GLN A 125 14.26 -16.07 -1.17
N TYR A 126 13.35 -16.13 -2.15
CA TYR A 126 13.61 -15.67 -3.51
C TYR A 126 14.16 -14.23 -3.55
N TRP A 127 13.61 -13.35 -2.72
CA TRP A 127 14.05 -11.95 -2.68
C TRP A 127 15.44 -11.81 -2.08
N PHE A 128 15.74 -12.58 -1.04
CA PHE A 128 17.07 -12.60 -0.42
C PHE A 128 18.13 -13.13 -1.41
N ASP A 129 17.85 -14.23 -2.11
CA ASP A 129 18.74 -14.80 -3.12
C ASP A 129 18.96 -13.81 -4.27
N TYR A 130 17.91 -13.10 -4.71
CA TYR A 130 18.01 -12.06 -5.72
C TYR A 130 18.90 -10.90 -5.28
N ILE A 131 18.76 -10.42 -4.04
CA ILE A 131 19.61 -9.36 -3.47
C ILE A 131 21.07 -9.81 -3.42
N LYS A 132 21.32 -11.05 -3.00
CA LYS A 132 22.66 -11.65 -2.98
C LYS A 132 23.27 -11.75 -4.37
N SER A 133 22.47 -12.11 -5.39
CA SER A 133 22.94 -12.14 -6.78
C SER A 133 23.40 -10.77 -7.32
N LEU A 134 22.97 -9.68 -6.67
CA LEU A 134 23.38 -8.31 -6.97
C LEU A 134 24.55 -7.81 -6.09
N ASN A 135 25.11 -8.66 -5.22
CA ASN A 135 26.12 -8.30 -4.21
C ASN A 135 25.64 -7.18 -3.27
N TRP A 136 24.36 -7.22 -2.87
CA TRP A 136 23.73 -6.21 -2.02
C TRP A 136 23.42 -6.69 -0.60
N GLU A 137 23.80 -7.92 -0.23
CA GLU A 137 23.52 -8.54 1.07
C GLU A 137 24.02 -7.72 2.27
N ASP A 138 25.13 -6.97 2.13
CA ASP A 138 25.70 -6.17 3.22
C ASP A 138 25.15 -4.73 3.28
N LYS A 139 24.27 -4.35 2.33
CA LYS A 139 23.77 -2.97 2.21
C LYS A 139 22.67 -2.63 3.22
N ALA A 140 22.08 -3.63 3.85
CA ALA A 140 21.08 -3.51 4.89
C ALA A 140 21.05 -4.80 5.72
N ASP A 141 20.37 -4.79 6.85
CA ASP A 141 20.10 -6.00 7.62
C ASP A 141 18.81 -6.62 7.08
N PHE A 142 18.94 -7.70 6.31
CA PHE A 142 17.80 -8.36 5.67
C PHE A 142 17.24 -9.48 6.54
N HIS A 143 15.91 -9.50 6.69
CA HIS A 143 15.17 -10.47 7.49
C HIS A 143 14.08 -11.10 6.64
N ILE A 144 13.86 -12.41 6.73
CA ILE A 144 12.79 -13.09 5.98
C ILE A 144 11.62 -13.33 6.93
N THR A 145 10.48 -12.67 6.70
CA THR A 145 9.31 -12.76 7.58
C THR A 145 7.98 -12.95 6.87
N GLY A 146 7.91 -12.69 5.56
CA GLY A 146 6.65 -12.75 4.81
C GLY A 146 6.10 -11.36 4.51
N ILE A 147 4.80 -11.27 4.23
CA ILE A 147 4.14 -10.03 3.80
C ILE A 147 3.13 -9.62 4.88
N PRO A 148 3.47 -8.69 5.79
CA PRO A 148 2.56 -8.27 6.86
C PRO A 148 1.18 -7.85 6.34
N LYS A 149 1.13 -7.20 5.17
CA LYS A 149 -0.11 -6.82 4.47
C LYS A 149 -1.11 -7.97 4.27
N LEU A 150 -0.65 -9.22 4.27
CA LEU A 150 -1.51 -10.41 4.15
C LEU A 150 -2.02 -10.93 5.49
N ASP A 151 -1.41 -10.54 6.61
CA ASP A 151 -1.80 -10.98 7.96
C ASP A 151 -3.31 -10.81 8.23
N PRO A 152 -3.97 -9.69 7.82
CA PRO A 152 -5.39 -9.53 8.07
C PRO A 152 -6.30 -10.58 7.40
N PHE A 153 -5.83 -11.30 6.37
CA PHE A 153 -6.57 -12.42 5.79
C PHE A 153 -6.71 -13.61 6.75
N PHE A 154 -5.80 -13.71 7.71
CA PHE A 154 -5.74 -14.80 8.69
C PHE A 154 -6.29 -14.38 10.06
N TRP A 155 -6.76 -13.14 10.21
CA TRP A 155 -7.36 -12.67 11.45
C TRP A 155 -8.85 -12.98 11.48
N ASP A 156 -9.27 -13.68 12.53
CA ASP A 156 -10.68 -14.03 12.73
C ASP A 156 -11.57 -12.80 12.70
N GLY A 157 -12.61 -12.87 11.86
CA GLY A 157 -13.62 -11.82 11.74
C GLY A 157 -13.15 -10.52 11.07
N PHE A 158 -11.88 -10.40 10.65
CA PHE A 158 -11.40 -9.18 10.01
C PHE A 158 -12.06 -8.96 8.64
N TYR A 159 -12.19 -10.03 7.86
CA TYR A 159 -12.97 -10.03 6.63
C TYR A 159 -14.23 -10.88 6.79
N VAL A 160 -15.40 -10.24 6.74
CA VAL A 160 -16.70 -10.92 6.81
C VAL A 160 -17.29 -11.04 5.40
N ASN A 161 -17.09 -12.20 4.77
CA ASN A 161 -17.51 -12.46 3.38
C ASN A 161 -19.00 -12.18 3.12
N ALA A 162 -19.88 -12.54 4.07
CA ALA A 162 -21.32 -12.32 3.93
C ALA A 162 -21.67 -10.81 3.90
N ALA A 163 -21.04 -10.02 4.79
CA ALA A 163 -21.23 -8.57 4.83
C ALA A 163 -20.69 -7.91 3.56
N LEU A 164 -19.52 -8.34 3.07
CA LEU A 164 -18.93 -7.82 1.84
C LEU A 164 -19.82 -8.12 0.62
N LYS A 165 -20.31 -9.36 0.49
CA LYS A 165 -21.24 -9.73 -0.59
C LYS A 165 -22.50 -8.87 -0.58
N LYS A 166 -23.07 -8.62 0.60
CA LYS A 166 -24.25 -7.75 0.77
C LYS A 166 -23.95 -6.31 0.39
N GLN A 167 -22.84 -5.74 0.88
CA GLN A 167 -22.41 -4.38 0.57
C GLN A 167 -22.14 -4.17 -0.92
N MET A 168 -21.61 -5.18 -1.59
CA MET A 168 -21.30 -5.15 -3.03
C MET A 168 -22.45 -5.62 -3.92
N HIS A 169 -23.62 -5.92 -3.35
CA HIS A 169 -24.80 -6.42 -4.07
C HIS A 169 -24.51 -7.65 -4.97
N LEU A 170 -23.63 -8.54 -4.52
CA LEU A 170 -23.25 -9.73 -5.30
C LEU A 170 -24.35 -10.79 -5.23
N HIS A 171 -24.74 -11.35 -6.38
CA HIS A 171 -25.73 -12.40 -6.45
C HIS A 171 -25.20 -13.68 -5.77
N PRO A 172 -25.92 -14.27 -4.80
CA PRO A 172 -25.40 -15.37 -3.97
C PRO A 172 -25.08 -16.64 -4.78
N GLU A 173 -25.90 -16.93 -5.80
CA GLU A 173 -25.74 -18.13 -6.65
C GLU A 173 -24.72 -17.98 -7.80
N LYS A 174 -24.20 -16.77 -8.04
CA LYS A 174 -23.22 -16.55 -9.12
C LYS A 174 -21.81 -16.60 -8.57
N LYS A 175 -20.91 -17.27 -9.30
CA LYS A 175 -19.46 -17.16 -9.07
C LYS A 175 -19.00 -15.73 -9.34
N THR A 176 -17.96 -15.28 -8.63
CA THR A 176 -17.42 -13.92 -8.78
C THR A 176 -16.14 -13.92 -9.60
N VAL A 177 -16.05 -13.00 -10.56
CA VAL A 177 -14.84 -12.70 -11.34
C VAL A 177 -14.36 -11.30 -10.97
N LEU A 178 -13.12 -11.22 -10.48
CA LEU A 178 -12.42 -9.95 -10.28
C LEU A 178 -11.55 -9.66 -11.51
N PHE A 179 -11.95 -8.67 -12.30
CA PHE A 179 -11.13 -8.12 -13.37
C PHE A 179 -10.34 -6.91 -12.85
N ALA A 180 -9.05 -7.13 -12.55
CA ALA A 180 -8.15 -6.12 -12.00
C ALA A 180 -6.97 -5.83 -12.95
N PRO A 181 -7.19 -5.14 -14.09
CA PRO A 181 -6.13 -4.87 -15.05
C PRO A 181 -5.01 -3.99 -14.46
N SER A 182 -3.76 -4.35 -14.80
CA SER A 182 -2.57 -3.59 -14.42
C SER A 182 -2.45 -2.24 -15.16
N TYR A 183 -1.60 -1.38 -14.63
CA TYR A 183 -1.27 -0.05 -15.16
C TYR A 183 -0.54 -0.11 -16.52
N ARG A 184 0.67 -0.72 -16.56
CA ARG A 184 1.44 -1.00 -17.79
C ARG A 184 2.32 -2.25 -17.60
N PRO A 185 2.38 -3.16 -18.60
CA PRO A 185 1.42 -3.29 -19.71
C PRO A 185 -0.01 -3.51 -19.18
N SER A 186 -1.04 -3.22 -19.98
CA SER A 186 -2.45 -3.37 -19.58
C SER A 186 -3.23 -4.22 -20.58
N CYS A 187 -4.08 -5.10 -20.08
CA CYS A 187 -4.92 -5.96 -20.91
C CYS A 187 -6.23 -5.29 -21.37
N ILE A 188 -6.54 -4.07 -20.89
CA ILE A 188 -7.81 -3.38 -21.19
C ILE A 188 -8.02 -3.20 -22.69
N THR A 189 -6.98 -2.89 -23.46
CA THR A 189 -7.07 -2.69 -24.91
C THR A 189 -7.29 -3.98 -25.69
N TYR A 190 -7.04 -5.13 -25.08
CA TYR A 190 -7.24 -6.45 -25.69
C TYR A 190 -8.60 -7.03 -25.32
N ILE A 191 -8.99 -6.92 -24.05
CA ILE A 191 -10.28 -7.41 -23.55
C ILE A 191 -11.43 -6.48 -23.98
N LYS A 192 -11.22 -5.16 -23.96
CA LYS A 192 -12.20 -4.13 -24.35
C LYS A 192 -13.59 -4.42 -23.75
N GLU A 193 -14.61 -4.44 -24.59
CA GLU A 193 -16.01 -4.64 -24.22
C GLU A 193 -16.34 -6.12 -23.98
N ARG A 194 -15.47 -7.07 -24.36
CA ARG A 194 -15.73 -8.52 -24.19
C ARG A 194 -15.93 -8.94 -22.74
N VAL A 195 -15.53 -8.10 -21.78
CA VAL A 195 -15.82 -8.32 -20.36
C VAL A 195 -17.33 -8.45 -20.10
N VAL A 196 -18.20 -7.85 -20.93
CA VAL A 196 -19.67 -7.96 -20.81
C VAL A 196 -20.18 -9.38 -21.04
N GLU A 197 -19.45 -10.21 -21.78
CA GLU A 197 -19.78 -11.63 -22.00
C GLU A 197 -19.81 -12.41 -20.67
N LEU A 198 -19.18 -11.88 -19.62
CA LEU A 198 -19.15 -12.49 -18.29
C LEU A 198 -20.38 -12.15 -17.43
N ILE A 199 -21.04 -11.01 -17.67
CA ILE A 199 -22.11 -10.47 -16.80
C ILE A 199 -23.30 -11.43 -16.64
N PRO A 200 -23.80 -12.12 -17.70
CA PRO A 200 -24.90 -13.06 -17.52
C PRO A 200 -24.55 -14.21 -16.57
N LYS A 201 -23.28 -14.65 -16.58
CA LYS A 201 -22.81 -15.87 -15.91
C LYS A 201 -22.21 -15.64 -14.53
N TYR A 202 -21.65 -14.46 -14.28
CA TYR A 202 -20.83 -14.17 -13.10
C TYR A 202 -21.23 -12.85 -12.45
N ASN A 203 -20.93 -12.73 -11.15
CA ASN A 203 -20.73 -11.41 -10.55
C ASN A 203 -19.41 -10.84 -11.08
N LEU A 204 -19.44 -9.72 -11.77
CA LEU A 204 -18.24 -9.10 -12.32
C LEU A 204 -17.84 -7.89 -11.49
N ILE A 205 -16.64 -7.93 -10.90
CA ILE A 205 -16.03 -6.79 -10.20
C ILE A 205 -14.90 -6.25 -11.08
N ILE A 206 -14.97 -4.97 -11.44
CA ILE A 206 -13.91 -4.31 -12.22
C ILE A 206 -13.13 -3.37 -11.30
N LYS A 207 -11.87 -3.70 -11.01
CA LYS A 207 -10.95 -2.85 -10.24
C LYS A 207 -9.91 -2.24 -11.15
N LEU A 208 -10.14 -0.99 -11.56
CA LEU A 208 -9.18 -0.26 -12.38
C LEU A 208 -8.03 0.31 -11.54
N HIS A 209 -6.87 0.52 -12.17
CA HIS A 209 -5.80 1.32 -11.57
C HIS A 209 -6.27 2.77 -11.40
N PRO A 210 -5.90 3.50 -10.32
CA PRO A 210 -6.27 4.91 -10.12
C PRO A 210 -6.01 5.79 -11.35
N TYR A 211 -4.90 5.56 -12.04
CA TYR A 211 -4.56 6.29 -13.25
C TYR A 211 -5.42 5.96 -14.49
N SER A 212 -6.10 4.82 -14.53
CA SER A 212 -7.00 4.47 -15.63
C SER A 212 -8.26 5.34 -15.64
N TRP A 213 -8.74 5.72 -14.45
CA TRP A 213 -9.85 6.68 -14.27
C TRP A 213 -9.50 8.07 -14.79
N ALA A 214 -8.23 8.46 -14.71
CA ALA A 214 -7.75 9.75 -15.21
C ALA A 214 -7.53 9.79 -16.74
N GLY A 215 -7.97 8.77 -17.50
CA GLY A 215 -7.88 8.73 -18.96
C GLY A 215 -6.46 8.64 -19.52
N LYS A 216 -5.45 8.43 -18.67
CA LYS A 216 -4.04 8.40 -19.09
C LYS A 216 -3.61 7.09 -19.77
N TYR A 217 -4.35 6.00 -19.59
CA TYR A 217 -3.90 4.65 -19.98
C TYR A 217 -4.96 3.79 -20.69
N ALA A 218 -6.22 3.97 -20.32
CA ALA A 218 -7.33 3.54 -21.15
C ALA A 218 -7.96 4.82 -21.73
N PRO A 219 -8.42 4.81 -22.99
CA PRO A 219 -9.20 5.91 -23.54
C PRO A 219 -10.28 6.32 -22.53
N HIS A 220 -10.57 7.62 -22.41
CA HIS A 220 -11.65 8.09 -21.53
C HIS A 220 -12.97 7.34 -21.80
N SER A 221 -13.22 6.97 -23.06
CA SER A 221 -14.36 6.14 -23.46
C SER A 221 -14.41 4.78 -22.74
N GLN A 222 -13.27 4.16 -22.45
CA GLN A 222 -13.21 2.81 -21.88
C GLN A 222 -13.49 2.79 -20.37
N HIS A 223 -12.98 3.74 -19.58
CA HIS A 223 -13.41 3.80 -18.17
C HIS A 223 -14.86 4.25 -18.07
N ARG A 224 -15.31 5.20 -18.92
CA ARG A 224 -16.72 5.61 -18.96
C ARG A 224 -17.64 4.46 -19.35
N PHE A 225 -17.18 3.57 -20.23
CA PHE A 225 -17.89 2.33 -20.54
C PHE A 225 -18.03 1.46 -19.28
N TYR A 226 -16.96 1.24 -18.52
CA TYR A 226 -17.04 0.48 -17.27
C TYR A 226 -17.92 1.17 -16.20
N GLU A 227 -17.92 2.50 -16.12
CA GLU A 227 -18.83 3.27 -15.25
C GLU A 227 -20.30 3.02 -15.63
N LYS A 228 -20.62 3.05 -16.93
CA LYS A 228 -21.97 2.75 -17.41
C LYS A 228 -22.41 1.33 -17.12
N LEU A 229 -21.49 0.37 -17.04
CA LEU A 229 -21.81 -1.01 -16.66
C LEU A 229 -22.12 -1.15 -15.16
N ALA A 230 -21.68 -0.21 -14.33
CA ALA A 230 -21.86 -0.24 -12.88
C ALA A 230 -23.09 0.57 -12.41
N ALA A 231 -23.70 1.36 -13.29
CA ALA A 231 -24.94 2.12 -13.06
C ALA A 231 -26.17 1.27 -13.34
#